data_AF-A0AAJ3EE88-F1
#
_entry.id   AF-A0AAJ3EE88-F1
#
_cell.length_a   1.000
_cell.length_b   1.000
_cell.length_c   1.000
_cell.angle_alpha   90.00
_cell.angle_beta   90.00
_cell.angle_gamma   90.00
#
_symmetry.space_group_name_H-M   'P 1'
#
loop_
_entity.id
_entity.type
_entity.pdbx_description
1 polymer ?
#
loop_
_entity_poly.entity_id
_entity_poly.type
_entity_poly.pdbx_seq_one_letter_code
_entity_poly.pdbx_strand_id
1 'polypeptide(L)'
;MTWPVTLKLDSAAYPLSVVQRAAYSLADTVTIQVSVEANQISLTAHPAEAKLTLSPTLAHSLIFQHLNDFALRDHINRETAGLREILARAALAGCGVSQ
;
A
#
# COMPACT_ATOMS: atom_id res chain seq x y z
N MET A 1 -16.70 16.58 -6.03
CA MET A 1 -16.44 15.93 -4.72
C MET A 1 -15.85 16.97 -3.79
N THR A 2 -16.36 17.06 -2.56
CA THR A 2 -15.81 17.90 -1.48
C THR A 2 -15.02 17.02 -0.53
N TRP A 3 -14.05 17.59 0.19
CA TRP A 3 -13.39 16.89 1.30
C TRP A 3 -14.41 16.50 2.38
N PRO A 4 -14.20 15.40 3.12
CA PRO A 4 -13.12 14.41 2.98
C PRO A 4 -13.29 13.48 1.78
N VAL A 5 -12.19 12.92 1.29
CA VAL A 5 -12.22 11.81 0.33
C VAL A 5 -12.37 10.52 1.11
N THR A 6 -13.38 9.71 0.77
CA THR A 6 -13.63 8.42 1.42
C THR A 6 -13.47 7.28 0.43
N LEU A 7 -12.80 6.20 0.84
CA LEU A 7 -12.68 4.97 0.07
C LEU A 7 -13.05 3.78 0.93
N LYS A 8 -13.72 2.80 0.31
CA LYS A 8 -14.02 1.51 0.93
C LYS A 8 -13.29 0.42 0.16
N LEU A 9 -12.47 -0.34 0.85
CA LEU A 9 -11.61 -1.36 0.29
C LEU A 9 -12.01 -2.73 0.82
N ASP A 10 -11.94 -3.74 -0.04
CA ASP A 10 -12.04 -5.13 0.37
C ASP A 10 -10.69 -5.60 0.96
N SER A 11 -10.71 -6.18 2.16
CA SER A 11 -9.48 -6.60 2.84
C SER A 11 -8.75 -7.78 2.19
N ALA A 12 -9.42 -8.56 1.33
CA ALA A 12 -8.81 -9.61 0.54
C ALA A 12 -7.98 -9.03 -0.62
N ALA A 13 -8.47 -7.96 -1.25
CA ALA A 13 -7.76 -7.26 -2.32
C ALA A 13 -6.65 -6.33 -1.79
N TYR A 14 -6.92 -5.64 -0.68
CA TYR A 14 -5.99 -4.71 -0.05
C TYR A 14 -5.75 -5.09 1.41
N PRO A 15 -4.74 -5.93 1.69
CA PRO A 15 -4.35 -6.26 3.05
C PRO A 15 -3.97 -5.01 3.85
N LEU A 16 -4.19 -5.03 5.17
CA LEU A 16 -3.90 -3.89 6.05
C LEU A 16 -2.47 -3.36 5.90
N SER A 17 -1.48 -4.25 5.71
CA SER A 17 -0.07 -3.87 5.52
C SER A 17 0.15 -3.02 4.25
N VAL A 18 -0.58 -3.33 3.17
CA VAL A 18 -0.57 -2.56 1.92
C VAL A 18 -1.19 -1.18 2.15
N VAL A 19 -2.34 -1.15 2.82
CA VAL A 19 -3.05 0.09 3.14
C VAL A 19 -2.20 1.02 4.01
N GLN A 20 -1.55 0.48 5.05
CA GLN A 20 -0.66 1.25 5.91
C GLN A 20 0.53 1.82 5.14
N ARG A 21 1.17 1.03 4.28
CA ARG A 21 2.28 1.51 3.43
C ARG A 21 1.84 2.63 2.49
N ALA A 22 0.68 2.48 1.86
CA ALA A 22 0.10 3.53 1.03
C ALA A 22 -0.16 4.81 1.85
N ALA A 23 -0.79 4.69 3.02
CA ALA A 23 -1.07 5.82 3.90
C ALA A 23 0.21 6.54 4.34
N TYR A 24 1.24 5.82 4.77
CA TYR A 24 2.53 6.40 5.15
C TYR A 24 3.25 7.05 3.97
N SER A 25 3.18 6.46 2.77
CA SER A 25 3.81 7.05 1.57
C SER A 25 3.20 8.37 1.13
N LEU A 26 1.96 8.64 1.57
CA LEU A 26 1.20 9.84 1.23
C LEU A 26 1.10 10.84 2.40
N ALA A 27 1.78 10.59 3.52
CA ALA A 27 1.65 11.37 4.75
C ALA A 27 1.98 12.87 4.55
N ASP A 28 2.90 13.19 3.65
CA ASP A 28 3.27 14.57 3.32
C ASP A 28 2.21 15.30 2.47
N THR A 29 1.27 14.56 1.88
CA THR A 29 0.25 15.10 0.96
C THR A 29 -1.15 15.05 1.55
N VAL A 30 -1.53 13.92 2.16
CA VAL A 30 -2.85 13.71 2.75
C VAL A 30 -2.73 13.02 4.10
N THR A 31 -3.53 13.47 5.06
CA THR A 31 -3.76 12.75 6.31
C THR A 31 -4.85 11.71 6.07
N ILE A 32 -4.53 10.43 6.28
CA ILE A 32 -5.45 9.31 6.04
C ILE A 32 -5.76 8.62 7.37
N GLN A 33 -7.04 8.64 7.76
CA GLN A 33 -7.56 7.80 8.82
C GLN A 33 -7.96 6.44 8.24
N VAL A 34 -7.46 5.37 8.86
CA VAL A 34 -7.76 3.98 8.51
C VAL A 34 -8.70 3.39 9.57
N SER A 35 -9.88 2.95 9.17
CA SER A 35 -10.79 2.15 9.99
C SER A 35 -10.87 0.73 9.44
N VAL A 36 -10.80 -0.27 10.31
CA VAL A 36 -10.83 -1.68 9.93
C VAL A 36 -12.05 -2.32 10.56
N GLU A 37 -12.89 -2.92 9.72
CA GLU A 37 -14.08 -3.69 10.10
C GLU A 37 -13.99 -5.04 9.40
N ALA A 38 -14.26 -6.16 10.09
CA ALA A 38 -14.20 -7.54 9.59
C ALA A 38 -13.54 -7.79 8.20
N ASN A 39 -14.26 -7.51 7.09
CA ASN A 39 -13.79 -7.74 5.71
C ASN A 39 -13.63 -6.45 4.86
N GLN A 40 -13.60 -5.29 5.52
CA GLN A 40 -13.58 -3.99 4.88
C GLN A 40 -12.60 -3.04 5.59
N ILE A 41 -11.84 -2.31 4.79
CA ILE A 41 -11.00 -1.23 5.28
C ILE A 41 -11.56 0.08 4.72
N SER A 42 -11.94 0.99 5.60
CA SER A 42 -12.44 2.31 5.25
C SER A 42 -11.34 3.35 5.43
N LEU A 43 -11.12 4.15 4.40
CA LEU A 43 -10.17 5.26 4.39
C LEU A 43 -10.92 6.58 4.38
N THR A 44 -10.53 7.49 5.25
CA THR A 44 -10.99 8.90 5.23
C THR A 44 -9.77 9.79 5.12
N ALA A 45 -9.66 10.53 4.02
CA ALA A 45 -8.50 11.35 3.71
C ALA A 45 -8.84 12.85 3.71
N HIS A 46 -7.92 13.62 4.28
CA HIS A 46 -7.92 15.09 4.31
C HIS A 46 -6.60 15.62 3.74
N PRO A 47 -6.52 16.86 3.25
CA PRO A 47 -5.24 17.47 2.90
C PRO A 47 -4.34 17.51 4.13
N ALA A 48 -3.05 17.21 3.97
CA ALA A 48 -2.09 17.37 5.07
C ALA A 48 -1.92 18.84 5.48
N GLU A 49 -2.04 19.76 4.52
CA GLU A 49 -1.98 21.21 4.75
C GLU A 49 -3.23 21.93 4.23
N ALA A 50 -3.71 22.92 5.00
CA ALA A 50 -4.91 23.69 4.65
C ALA A 50 -4.79 24.50 3.35
N LYS A 51 -3.56 24.77 2.88
CA LYS A 51 -3.28 25.51 1.63
C LYS A 51 -2.96 24.61 0.43
N LEU A 52 -3.01 23.30 0.59
CA LEU A 52 -2.70 22.39 -0.50
C LEU A 52 -3.72 22.56 -1.63
N THR A 53 -3.25 22.91 -2.84
CA THR A 53 -4.09 23.09 -4.04
C THR A 53 -4.54 21.77 -4.67
N LEU A 54 -4.54 20.68 -3.90
CA LEU A 54 -4.93 19.37 -4.36
C LEU A 54 -6.45 19.25 -4.41
N SER A 55 -7.00 18.96 -5.58
CA SER A 55 -8.43 18.70 -5.71
C SER A 55 -8.79 17.35 -5.07
N PRO A 56 -9.99 17.21 -4.48
CA PRO A 56 -10.43 15.92 -3.92
C PRO A 56 -10.43 14.77 -4.94
N THR A 57 -10.68 15.06 -6.22
CA THR A 57 -10.65 14.04 -7.28
C THR A 57 -9.23 13.58 -7.59
N LEU A 58 -8.26 14.50 -7.62
CA LEU A 58 -6.85 14.15 -7.77
C LEU A 58 -6.35 13.37 -6.55
N ALA A 59 -6.74 13.78 -5.34
CA ALA A 59 -6.42 13.06 -4.11
C ALA A 59 -6.96 11.62 -4.14
N HIS A 60 -8.21 11.43 -4.56
CA HIS A 60 -8.79 10.10 -4.73
C HIS A 60 -7.98 9.23 -5.69
N SER A 61 -7.67 9.74 -6.89
CA SER A 61 -6.86 9.01 -7.88
C SER A 61 -5.46 8.69 -7.36
N LEU A 62 -4.82 9.63 -6.67
CA LEU A 62 -3.48 9.44 -6.10
C LEU A 62 -3.49 8.35 -5.02
N ILE A 63 -4.46 8.37 -4.11
CA ILE A 63 -4.61 7.34 -3.07
C ILE A 63 -4.82 5.97 -3.71
N PHE A 64 -5.70 5.89 -4.72
CA PHE A 64 -5.99 4.63 -5.41
C PHE A 64 -4.77 4.09 -6.17
N GLN A 65 -3.99 4.97 -6.80
CA GLN A 65 -2.76 4.60 -7.47
C GLN A 65 -1.74 3.99 -6.50
N HIS A 66 -1.48 4.67 -5.37
CA HIS A 66 -0.54 4.15 -4.37
C HIS A 66 -1.00 2.81 -3.79
N LEU A 67 -2.30 2.65 -3.51
CA LEU A 67 -2.86 1.38 -3.06
C LEU A 67 -2.60 0.26 -4.07
N ASN A 68 -2.84 0.51 -5.36
CA ASN A 68 -2.60 -0.48 -6.42
C ASN A 68 -1.12 -0.81 -6.56
N ASP A 69 -0.24 0.18 -6.51
CA ASP A 69 1.20 -0.02 -6.63
C ASP A 69 1.72 -0.90 -5.48
N PHE A 70 1.32 -0.62 -4.25
CA PHE A 70 1.70 -1.45 -3.11
C PHE A 70 1.06 -2.84 -3.14
N ALA A 71 -0.20 -2.96 -3.56
CA ALA A 71 -0.87 -4.26 -3.70
C ALA A 71 -0.16 -5.14 -4.74
N LEU A 72 0.17 -4.56 -5.91
CA LEU A 72 0.87 -5.26 -6.98
C LEU A 72 2.28 -5.69 -6.54
N ARG A 73 3.02 -4.79 -5.87
CA ARG A 73 4.34 -5.13 -5.32
C ARG A 73 4.26 -6.24 -4.29
N ASP A 74 3.25 -6.21 -3.41
CA ASP A 74 3.05 -7.26 -2.40
C ASP A 74 2.73 -8.61 -3.07
N HIS A 75 1.86 -8.60 -4.08
CA HIS A 75 1.55 -9.79 -4.88
C HIS A 75 2.80 -10.36 -5.56
N ILE A 76 3.57 -9.54 -6.29
CA ILE A 76 4.83 -9.95 -6.92
C ILE A 76 5.80 -10.51 -5.89
N ASN A 77 5.93 -9.87 -4.72
CA ASN A 77 6.81 -10.34 -3.66
C ASN A 77 6.40 -11.73 -3.16
N ARG A 78 5.11 -12.01 -3.00
CA ARG A 78 4.61 -13.32 -2.58
C ARG A 78 4.85 -14.38 -3.66
N GLU A 79 4.48 -14.09 -4.90
CA GLU A 79 4.66 -15.03 -6.03
C GLU A 79 6.13 -15.36 -6.28
N THR A 80 7.03 -14.38 -6.11
CA THR A 80 8.47 -14.58 -6.34
C THR A 80 9.23 -15.08 -5.12
N ALA A 81 8.58 -15.28 -3.97
CA ALA A 81 9.26 -15.65 -2.72
C ALA A 81 10.05 -16.96 -2.85
N GLY A 82 9.44 -18.00 -3.45
CA GLY A 82 10.10 -19.28 -3.65
C GLY A 82 11.31 -19.20 -4.60
N LEU A 83 11.19 -18.42 -5.68
CA LEU A 83 12.31 -18.20 -6.60
C LEU A 83 13.48 -17.48 -5.91
N ARG A 84 13.17 -16.44 -5.12
CA ARG A 84 14.19 -15.71 -4.35
C ARG A 84 14.89 -16.61 -3.34
N GLU A 85 14.16 -17.53 -2.70
CA GLU A 85 14.74 -18.52 -1.80
C GLU A 85 15.70 -19.48 -2.53
N ILE A 86 15.29 -20.02 -3.69
CA ILE A 86 16.14 -20.91 -4.49
C ILE A 86 17.42 -20.19 -4.92
N LEU A 87 17.31 -18.95 -5.40
CA LEU A 87 18.46 -18.13 -5.80
C LEU A 87 19.40 -17.86 -4.61
N ALA A 88 18.84 -17.55 -3.43
CA ALA A 88 19.62 -17.35 -2.22
C ALA A 88 20.37 -18.62 -1.80
N ARG A 89 19.70 -19.78 -1.82
CA ARG A 89 20.32 -21.09 -1.52
C ARG A 89 21.44 -21.43 -2.50
N ALA A 90 21.23 -21.21 -3.80
CA ALA A 90 22.25 -21.44 -4.82
C ALA A 90 23.48 -20.54 -4.64
N ALA A 91 23.27 -19.26 -4.29
CA ALA A 91 24.36 -18.34 -4.00
C ALA A 91 25.18 -18.77 -2.76
N LEU A 92 24.49 -19.16 -1.68
CA LEU A 92 25.14 -19.65 -0.46
C LEU A 92 25.98 -20.91 -0.72
N ALA A 93 25.42 -21.88 -1.46
CA ALA A 93 26.12 -23.09 -1.85
C ALA A 93 27.37 -22.78 -2.71
N GLY A 94 27.25 -21.84 -3.65
CA GLY A 94 28.38 -21.37 -4.48
C GLY A 94 29.49 -20.68 -3.67
N CYS A 95 29.16 -20.08 -2.53
CA CYS A 95 30.13 -19.47 -1.61
C CYS A 95 30.72 -20.49 -0.60
N GLY A 96 30.40 -21.78 -0.70
CA GLY A 96 30.86 -22.80 0.24
C GLY A 96 30.20 -22.75 1.61
N VAL A 97 29.10 -21.99 1.76
CA VAL A 97 28.27 -21.98 2.96
C VAL A 97 27.23 -23.08 2.80
N SER A 98 27.52 -24.26 3.32
CA SER A 98 26.55 -25.37 3.36
C SER A 98 25.63 -25.18 4.56
N GLN A 99 24.32 -25.11 4.32
CA GLN A 99 23.29 -25.31 5.34
C GLN A 99 23.10 -26.79 5.62
#